data_AF-A0A9F7RDV6-F1
#
_entry.id   AF-A0A9F7RDV6-F1
#
_cell.length_a   1.000
_cell.length_b   1.000
_cell.length_c   1.000
_cell.angle_alpha   90.00
_cell.angle_beta   90.00
_cell.angle_gamma   90.00
#
_symmetry.space_group_name_H-M   'P 1'
#
loop_
_entity.id
_entity.type
_entity.pdbx_description
1 polymer ?
#
loop_
_entity_poly.entity_id
_entity_poly.type
_entity_poly.pdbx_seq_one_letter_code
_entity_poly.pdbx_strand_id
1 'polypeptide(L)'
;MVFPRMYFDPVDHNYIYIALRNQIKRVAVTQCGMYGTLRDCIGSMDPFCGWCGVTKRCCLQKECTAPSWISIAKDSFQKELISFQVISLIPGEINLTVYLHLEATESLPLTCTFKAGSVDLCTSPVAHFPSCSCNFPEKDLSSDRLKVTVTVNISDQIFTDSLTLRSCPNITENTQSDAQCTACVSAGCYWNNSGMKCTWTPKSAPYVHIQDICKQSSSEKNNMEVQERTRPPDSESRTYGGRRPGKTPAPPRESRLRHE
;
A
#
# COMPACT_ATOMS: atom_id res chain seq x y z
N MET A 1 -33.17 15.56 12.48
CA MET A 1 -33.01 14.84 11.21
C MET A 1 -33.33 13.37 11.45
N VAL A 2 -34.25 12.76 10.71
CA VAL A 2 -34.53 11.32 10.78
C VAL A 2 -33.83 10.68 9.59
N PHE A 3 -32.82 9.84 9.86
CA PHE A 3 -32.22 9.03 8.81
C PHE A 3 -33.18 7.89 8.43
N PRO A 4 -33.49 7.70 7.14
CA PRO A 4 -34.34 6.58 6.71
C PRO A 4 -33.68 5.24 7.06
N ARG A 5 -34.47 4.25 7.47
CA ARG A 5 -33.97 2.90 7.73
C ARG A 5 -33.51 2.26 6.42
N MET A 6 -32.31 1.70 6.44
CA MET A 6 -31.66 1.04 5.30
C MET A 6 -31.36 -0.40 5.67
N TYR A 7 -31.67 -1.33 4.76
CA TYR A 7 -31.41 -2.76 4.92
C TYR A 7 -30.75 -3.30 3.67
N PHE A 8 -29.73 -4.14 3.81
CA PHE A 8 -29.25 -4.92 2.67
C PHE A 8 -30.36 -5.83 2.14
N ASP A 9 -30.39 -6.01 0.84
CA ASP A 9 -31.22 -7.04 0.22
C ASP A 9 -30.73 -8.41 0.73
N PRO A 10 -31.61 -9.22 1.36
CA PRO A 10 -31.21 -10.46 2.01
C PRO A 10 -30.74 -11.53 1.04
N VAL A 11 -31.01 -11.38 -0.26
CA VAL A 11 -30.60 -12.30 -1.32
C VAL A 11 -29.40 -11.73 -2.08
N ASP A 12 -29.47 -10.46 -2.51
CA ASP A 12 -28.41 -9.81 -3.28
C ASP A 12 -27.80 -8.63 -2.52
N HIS A 13 -26.76 -8.92 -1.72
CA HIS A 13 -26.04 -7.94 -0.89
C HIS A 13 -25.40 -6.78 -1.68
N ASN A 14 -25.50 -6.75 -3.01
CA ASN A 14 -25.12 -5.60 -3.84
C ASN A 14 -26.23 -4.54 -3.92
N TYR A 15 -27.37 -4.74 -3.24
CA TYR A 15 -28.46 -3.79 -3.17
C TYR A 15 -28.87 -3.51 -1.72
N ILE A 16 -29.39 -2.31 -1.50
CA ILE A 16 -30.02 -1.87 -0.25
C ILE A 16 -31.45 -1.42 -0.52
N TYR A 17 -32.35 -1.74 0.39
CA TYR A 17 -33.69 -1.16 0.46
C TYR A 17 -33.68 0.05 1.38
N ILE A 18 -34.08 1.20 0.85
CA ILE A 18 -34.20 2.47 1.57
C ILE A 18 -35.69 2.80 1.72
N ALA A 19 -36.15 2.92 2.97
CA ALA A 19 -37.51 3.37 3.27
C ALA A 19 -37.59 4.90 3.24
N LEU A 20 -38.22 5.46 2.20
CA LEU A 20 -38.56 6.88 2.08
C LEU A 20 -39.99 7.11 2.62
N ARG A 21 -40.43 8.37 2.74
CA ARG A 21 -41.73 8.73 3.36
C ARG A 21 -42.90 7.89 2.86
N ASN A 22 -43.04 7.74 1.54
CA ASN A 22 -44.20 7.08 0.91
C ASN A 22 -43.80 5.93 -0.04
N GLN A 23 -42.54 5.48 0.01
CA GLN A 23 -42.06 4.43 -0.90
C GLN A 23 -40.81 3.72 -0.34
N ILE A 24 -40.59 2.48 -0.78
CA ILE A 24 -39.32 1.78 -0.60
C ILE A 24 -38.58 1.79 -1.94
N LYS A 25 -37.30 2.16 -1.94
CA LYS A 25 -36.44 2.08 -3.12
C LYS A 25 -35.38 1.00 -2.92
N ARG A 26 -35.20 0.14 -3.92
CA ARG A 26 -34.05 -0.75 -4.04
C ARG A 26 -32.94 -0.03 -4.80
N VAL A 27 -31.78 0.15 -4.19
CA VAL A 27 -30.66 0.93 -4.74
C VAL A 27 -29.42 0.06 -4.73
N ALA A 28 -28.64 0.06 -5.82
CA ALA A 28 -27.37 -0.64 -5.85
C ALA A 28 -26.39 0.00 -4.84
N VAL A 29 -25.63 -0.84 -4.13
CA VAL A 29 -24.60 -0.44 -3.16
C VAL A 29 -23.48 0.33 -3.86
N THR A 30 -23.19 -0.02 -5.11
CA THR A 30 -22.20 0.64 -5.94
C THR A 30 -22.73 0.91 -7.35
N GLN A 31 -22.13 1.88 -8.01
CA GLN A 31 -22.45 2.29 -9.38
C GLN A 31 -21.19 2.29 -10.25
N CYS A 32 -20.46 1.17 -10.27
CA CYS A 32 -19.20 1.03 -11.02
C CYS A 32 -19.30 1.50 -12.47
N GLY A 33 -20.42 1.24 -13.15
CA GLY A 33 -20.64 1.61 -14.55
C GLY A 33 -20.61 3.11 -14.85
N MET A 34 -20.55 3.98 -13.84
CA MET A 34 -20.36 5.42 -14.02
C MET A 34 -18.93 5.77 -14.47
N TYR A 35 -17.95 4.89 -14.24
CA TYR A 35 -16.55 5.11 -14.59
C TYR A 35 -16.22 4.54 -15.98
N GLY A 36 -15.92 5.43 -16.93
CA GLY A 36 -15.71 5.07 -18.34
C GLY A 36 -14.29 4.61 -18.69
N THR A 37 -13.33 4.76 -17.78
CA THR A 37 -11.92 4.38 -18.01
C THR A 37 -11.38 3.53 -16.87
N LEU A 38 -10.32 2.75 -17.14
CA LEU A 38 -9.60 2.00 -16.10
C LEU A 38 -9.14 2.93 -14.98
N ARG A 39 -8.58 4.10 -15.32
CA ARG A 39 -8.08 5.07 -14.33
C ARG A 39 -9.19 5.58 -13.43
N ASP A 40 -10.35 5.93 -13.99
CA ASP A 40 -11.49 6.40 -13.19
C ASP A 40 -12.09 5.28 -12.34
N CYS A 41 -12.17 4.06 -12.89
CA CYS A 41 -12.71 2.89 -12.20
C CYS A 41 -11.90 2.58 -10.94
N ILE A 42 -10.58 2.52 -11.06
CA ILE A 42 -9.70 2.26 -9.92
C ILE A 42 -9.62 3.50 -9.01
N GLY A 43 -9.61 4.71 -9.59
CA GLY A 43 -9.60 5.97 -8.85
C GLY A 43 -10.85 6.20 -7.99
N SER A 44 -11.93 5.45 -8.23
CA SER A 44 -13.10 5.42 -7.34
C SER A 44 -12.77 4.92 -5.93
N MET A 45 -11.69 4.13 -5.80
CA MET A 45 -11.29 3.42 -4.58
C MET A 45 -12.44 2.59 -3.97
N ASP A 46 -13.39 2.17 -4.82
CA ASP A 46 -14.49 1.30 -4.42
C ASP A 46 -14.04 -0.17 -4.53
N PRO A 47 -13.91 -0.92 -3.42
CA PRO A 47 -13.45 -2.30 -3.43
C PRO A 47 -14.40 -3.26 -4.14
N PHE A 48 -15.63 -2.86 -4.42
CA PHE A 48 -16.58 -3.64 -5.21
C PHE A 48 -16.38 -3.43 -6.72
N CYS A 49 -15.71 -2.36 -7.12
CA CYS A 49 -15.50 -2.01 -8.52
C CYS A 49 -14.14 -2.47 -9.05
N GLY A 50 -14.18 -2.99 -10.27
CA GLY A 50 -12.99 -3.30 -11.03
C GLY A 50 -13.25 -3.22 -12.54
N TRP A 51 -12.17 -3.10 -13.28
CA TRP A 51 -12.18 -3.01 -14.72
C TRP A 51 -12.18 -4.40 -15.35
N CYS A 52 -13.21 -4.69 -16.13
CA CYS A 52 -13.30 -5.92 -16.91
C CYS A 52 -12.59 -5.74 -18.25
N GLY A 53 -11.44 -6.37 -18.44
CA GLY A 53 -10.56 -6.20 -19.60
C GLY A 53 -11.25 -6.51 -20.93
N VAL A 54 -12.04 -7.58 -20.99
CA VAL A 54 -12.76 -8.00 -22.22
C VAL A 54 -13.90 -7.08 -22.58
N THR A 55 -14.75 -6.71 -21.61
CA THR A 55 -15.93 -5.87 -21.87
C THR A 55 -15.64 -4.37 -21.81
N LYS A 56 -14.40 -4.00 -21.44
CA LYS A 56 -13.89 -2.62 -21.38
C LYS A 56 -14.81 -1.68 -20.60
N ARG A 57 -15.26 -2.14 -19.43
CA ARG A 57 -16.13 -1.38 -18.51
C ARG A 57 -15.75 -1.63 -17.07
N CYS A 58 -16.05 -0.64 -16.22
CA CYS A 58 -16.01 -0.79 -14.79
C CYS A 58 -17.27 -1.51 -14.28
N CYS A 59 -17.11 -2.62 -13.58
CA CYS A 59 -18.22 -3.45 -13.09
C CYS A 59 -17.85 -4.23 -11.84
N LEU A 60 -18.87 -4.84 -11.23
CA LEU A 60 -18.64 -5.83 -10.17
C LEU A 60 -17.89 -7.05 -10.73
N GLN A 61 -17.11 -7.73 -9.89
CA GLN A 61 -16.40 -8.96 -10.30
C GLN A 61 -17.36 -10.00 -10.89
N LYS A 62 -18.53 -10.22 -10.25
CA LYS A 62 -19.57 -11.16 -10.72
C LYS A 62 -20.16 -10.82 -12.10
N GLU A 63 -20.04 -9.56 -12.53
CA GLU A 63 -20.56 -9.09 -13.82
C GLU A 63 -19.51 -9.19 -14.93
N CYS A 64 -18.24 -9.45 -14.60
CA CYS A 64 -17.19 -9.69 -15.56
C CYS A 64 -17.14 -11.19 -15.90
N THR A 65 -17.59 -11.55 -17.10
CA THR A 65 -17.63 -12.95 -17.58
C THR A 65 -16.26 -13.47 -18.03
N ALA A 66 -15.19 -12.69 -17.83
CA ALA A 66 -13.85 -12.94 -18.35
C ALA A 66 -12.83 -13.03 -17.21
N PRO A 67 -11.70 -13.72 -17.41
CA PRO A 67 -10.68 -13.90 -16.37
C PRO A 67 -9.84 -12.65 -16.09
N SER A 68 -10.02 -11.55 -16.85
CA SER A 68 -9.29 -10.29 -16.68
C SER A 68 -10.15 -9.24 -15.95
N TRP A 69 -10.27 -9.35 -14.63
CA TRP A 69 -10.87 -8.33 -13.78
C TRP A 69 -9.78 -7.68 -12.92
N ILE A 70 -9.59 -6.37 -13.07
CA ILE A 70 -8.55 -5.59 -12.41
C ILE A 70 -9.20 -4.68 -11.37
N SER A 71 -8.79 -4.73 -10.11
CA SER A 71 -9.33 -3.90 -9.04
C SER A 71 -8.25 -3.23 -8.21
N ILE A 72 -8.65 -2.36 -7.29
CA ILE A 72 -7.76 -1.96 -6.20
C ILE A 72 -7.34 -3.20 -5.39
N ALA A 73 -6.11 -3.21 -4.90
CA ALA A 73 -5.68 -4.24 -3.98
C ALA A 73 -6.40 -4.09 -2.63
N LYS A 74 -6.88 -5.19 -2.04
CA LYS A 74 -7.76 -5.17 -0.85
C LYS A 74 -7.11 -4.53 0.38
N ASP A 75 -5.78 -4.64 0.47
CA ASP A 75 -4.99 -4.09 1.55
C ASP A 75 -4.32 -2.75 1.20
N SER A 76 -4.63 -2.19 0.02
CA SER A 76 -4.07 -0.92 -0.41
C SER A 76 -4.95 0.24 0.05
N PHE A 77 -4.52 0.90 1.12
CA PHE A 77 -4.98 2.26 1.46
C PHE A 77 -4.27 3.34 0.63
N GLN A 78 -3.44 2.95 -0.33
CA GLN A 78 -2.71 3.91 -1.14
C GLN A 78 -3.66 4.55 -2.14
N LYS A 79 -3.67 5.89 -2.13
CA LYS A 79 -4.39 6.67 -3.14
C LYS A 79 -3.69 6.65 -4.49
N GLU A 80 -2.39 6.35 -4.48
CA GLU A 80 -1.54 6.32 -5.66
C GLU A 80 -1.69 4.96 -6.36
N LEU A 81 -1.98 5.00 -7.66
CA LEU A 81 -2.14 3.80 -8.48
C LEU A 81 -0.82 3.06 -8.67
N ILE A 82 0.28 3.82 -8.66
CA ILE A 82 1.61 3.33 -8.90
C ILE A 82 2.56 3.81 -7.81
N SER A 83 3.54 2.97 -7.47
CA SER A 83 4.76 3.37 -6.79
C SER A 83 5.95 2.99 -7.65
N PHE A 84 7.13 3.49 -7.31
CA PHE A 84 8.32 3.22 -8.09
C PHE A 84 9.57 3.16 -7.22
N GLN A 85 10.58 2.47 -7.74
CA GLN A 85 11.88 2.32 -7.10
C GLN A 85 12.99 2.53 -8.13
N VAL A 86 14.09 3.15 -7.68
CA VAL A 86 15.23 3.50 -8.51
C VAL A 86 16.49 2.79 -7.99
N ILE A 87 16.96 1.82 -8.77
CA ILE A 87 18.09 0.95 -8.44
C ILE A 87 19.29 1.32 -9.32
N SER A 88 20.47 1.49 -8.71
CA SER A 88 21.72 1.53 -9.49
C SER A 88 22.21 0.09 -9.68
N LEU A 89 22.22 -0.39 -10.92
CA LEU A 89 22.64 -1.76 -11.23
C LEU A 89 24.15 -1.87 -11.40
N ILE A 90 24.71 -0.93 -12.14
CA ILE A 90 26.14 -0.70 -12.37
C ILE A 90 26.37 0.82 -12.36
N PRO A 91 27.61 1.29 -12.17
CA PRO A 91 27.91 2.72 -12.22
C PRO A 91 27.42 3.35 -13.53
N GLY A 92 26.58 4.39 -13.43
CA GLY A 92 26.05 5.12 -14.59
C GLY A 92 24.82 4.51 -15.27
N GLU A 93 24.29 3.37 -14.80
CA GLU A 93 23.04 2.79 -15.31
C GLU A 93 22.02 2.65 -14.17
N ILE A 94 20.83 3.18 -14.42
CA ILE A 94 19.70 3.18 -13.49
C ILE A 94 18.62 2.25 -14.02
N ASN A 95 18.07 1.42 -13.13
CA ASN A 95 16.85 0.67 -13.36
C ASN A 95 15.70 1.33 -12.61
N LEU A 96 14.66 1.69 -13.35
CA LEU A 96 13.42 2.21 -12.80
C LEU A 96 12.38 1.10 -12.85
N THR A 97 11.91 0.70 -11.68
CA THR A 97 10.83 -0.28 -11.52
C THR A 97 9.57 0.42 -11.05
N VAL A 98 8.45 0.18 -11.73
CA VAL A 98 7.13 0.65 -11.33
C VAL A 98 6.31 -0.53 -10.84
N TYR A 99 5.67 -0.36 -9.69
CA TYR A 99 4.75 -1.32 -9.08
C TYR A 99 3.33 -0.77 -9.14
N LEU A 100 2.39 -1.59 -9.59
CA LEU A 100 0.97 -1.28 -9.64
C LEU A 100 0.32 -1.71 -8.32
N HIS A 101 -0.41 -0.81 -7.68
CA HIS A 101 -1.18 -1.09 -6.45
C HIS A 101 -2.56 -1.67 -6.75
N LEU A 102 -2.57 -2.68 -7.59
CA LEU A 102 -3.75 -3.28 -8.17
C LEU A 102 -3.75 -4.79 -7.91
N GLU A 103 -4.93 -5.39 -7.97
CA GLU A 103 -5.10 -6.84 -8.05
C GLU A 103 -5.71 -7.22 -9.40
N ALA A 104 -5.30 -8.36 -9.93
CA ALA A 104 -5.88 -8.96 -11.12
C ALA A 104 -6.22 -10.42 -10.84
N THR A 105 -7.32 -10.90 -11.41
CA THR A 105 -7.75 -12.30 -11.29
C THR A 105 -6.85 -13.29 -12.03
N GLU A 106 -5.98 -12.80 -12.92
CA GLU A 106 -4.99 -13.60 -13.65
C GLU A 106 -3.70 -12.80 -13.87
N SER A 107 -2.65 -13.50 -14.32
CA SER A 107 -1.41 -12.86 -14.76
C SER A 107 -1.62 -12.19 -16.11
N LEU A 108 -1.51 -10.87 -16.15
CA LEU A 108 -1.72 -10.08 -17.36
C LEU A 108 -0.38 -9.56 -17.91
N PRO A 109 -0.18 -9.57 -19.25
CA PRO A 109 0.99 -8.96 -19.86
C PRO A 109 1.02 -7.47 -19.58
N LEU A 110 2.19 -6.99 -19.17
CA LEU A 110 2.40 -5.62 -18.72
C LEU A 110 3.61 -5.03 -19.43
N THR A 111 3.45 -3.83 -19.99
CA THR A 111 4.55 -3.05 -20.55
C THR A 111 4.47 -1.60 -20.08
N CYS A 112 5.63 -0.99 -19.86
CA CYS A 112 5.73 0.39 -19.38
C CYS A 112 6.70 1.18 -20.25
N THR A 113 6.24 2.34 -20.71
CA THR A 113 7.05 3.29 -21.48
C THR A 113 7.29 4.54 -20.65
N PHE A 114 8.55 4.94 -20.53
CA PHE A 114 8.98 6.05 -19.70
C PHE A 114 9.47 7.18 -20.60
N LYS A 115 8.85 8.37 -20.46
CA LYS A 115 9.19 9.55 -21.27
C LYS A 115 9.56 10.74 -20.40
N ALA A 116 10.61 11.45 -20.78
CA ALA A 116 10.98 12.74 -20.21
C ALA A 116 10.62 13.84 -21.22
N GLY A 117 9.50 14.53 -20.99
CA GLY A 117 8.94 15.46 -21.98
C GLY A 117 8.57 14.71 -23.27
N SER A 118 9.28 14.99 -24.36
CA SER A 118 9.08 14.32 -25.66
C SER A 118 10.09 13.21 -25.96
N VAL A 119 11.06 12.97 -25.07
CA VAL A 119 12.12 11.98 -25.26
C VAL A 119 11.77 10.68 -24.55
N ASP A 120 11.86 9.56 -25.27
CA ASP A 120 11.68 8.22 -24.68
C ASP A 120 12.95 7.83 -23.94
N LEU A 121 12.85 7.62 -22.62
CA LEU A 121 13.97 7.17 -21.78
C LEU A 121 14.22 5.68 -21.97
N CYS A 122 13.16 4.88 -21.79
CA CYS A 122 13.18 3.44 -22.06
C CYS A 122 11.77 2.87 -22.14
N THR A 123 11.68 1.67 -22.70
CA THR A 123 10.47 0.84 -22.71
C THR A 123 10.80 -0.50 -22.09
N SER A 124 9.98 -0.97 -21.15
CA SER A 124 10.18 -2.27 -20.52
C SER A 124 9.98 -3.40 -21.53
N PRO A 125 10.69 -4.53 -21.39
CA PRO A 125 10.24 -5.76 -22.04
C PRO A 125 8.84 -6.14 -21.55
N VAL A 126 8.21 -7.09 -22.24
CA VAL A 126 6.92 -7.65 -21.80
C VAL A 126 7.15 -8.34 -20.45
N ALA A 127 6.64 -7.71 -19.41
CA ALA A 127 6.60 -8.22 -18.05
C ALA A 127 5.21 -8.82 -17.77
N HIS A 128 5.01 -9.24 -16.54
CA HIS A 128 3.71 -9.64 -16.05
C HIS A 128 3.35 -8.78 -14.85
N PHE A 129 2.05 -8.52 -14.70
CA PHE A 129 1.48 -7.85 -13.54
C PHE A 129 2.05 -8.41 -12.21
N PRO A 130 2.39 -7.57 -11.21
CA PRO A 130 2.03 -6.16 -11.04
C PRO A 130 3.16 -5.15 -11.31
N SER A 131 4.32 -5.56 -11.84
CA SER A 131 5.46 -4.65 -12.00
C SER A 131 6.16 -4.74 -13.35
N CYS A 132 6.74 -3.62 -13.75
CA CYS A 132 7.49 -3.45 -14.97
C CYS A 132 8.74 -2.63 -14.69
N SER A 133 9.83 -2.92 -15.39
CA SER A 133 11.08 -2.18 -15.20
C SER A 133 11.83 -1.97 -16.51
N CYS A 134 12.58 -0.87 -16.58
CA CYS A 134 13.51 -0.64 -17.67
C CYS A 134 14.74 0.10 -17.19
N ASN A 135 15.80 0.00 -17.99
CA ASN A 135 17.09 0.58 -17.69
C ASN A 135 17.37 1.76 -18.61
N PHE A 136 18.01 2.79 -18.07
CA PHE A 136 18.51 3.92 -18.85
C PHE A 136 19.74 4.56 -18.17
N PRO A 137 20.56 5.31 -18.93
CA PRO A 137 21.75 5.97 -18.40
C PRO A 137 21.43 7.01 -17.30
N GLU A 138 22.21 7.03 -16.22
CA GLU A 138 22.05 8.00 -15.12
C GLU A 138 22.21 9.45 -15.58
N LYS A 139 23.04 9.69 -16.60
CA LYS A 139 23.23 11.02 -17.21
C LYS A 139 21.92 11.63 -17.73
N ASP A 140 20.91 10.82 -18.06
CA ASP A 140 19.64 11.32 -18.55
C ASP A 140 18.79 11.91 -17.40
N LEU A 141 19.20 11.72 -16.15
CA LEU A 141 18.69 12.41 -14.95
C LEU A 141 19.32 13.81 -14.74
N SER A 142 19.84 14.44 -15.80
CA SER A 142 20.63 15.70 -15.76
C SER A 142 19.98 16.86 -15.00
N SER A 143 18.67 16.85 -14.78
CA SER A 143 17.96 17.84 -13.96
C SER A 143 17.71 17.31 -12.54
N ASP A 144 17.90 18.17 -11.52
CA ASP A 144 17.63 17.85 -10.11
C ASP A 144 16.19 17.34 -9.84
N ARG A 145 15.24 17.63 -10.74
CA ARG A 145 13.86 17.09 -10.72
C ARG A 145 13.38 16.77 -12.14
N LEU A 146 13.68 15.57 -12.62
CA LEU A 146 13.20 15.11 -13.92
C LEU A 146 11.76 14.61 -13.81
N LYS A 147 10.83 15.28 -14.50
CA LYS A 147 9.45 14.79 -14.63
C LYS A 147 9.38 13.71 -15.69
N VAL A 148 9.00 12.51 -15.28
CA VAL A 148 8.84 11.36 -16.17
C VAL A 148 7.38 10.97 -16.25
N THR A 149 6.88 10.89 -17.47
CA THR A 149 5.56 10.36 -17.79
C THR A 149 5.68 8.86 -18.02
N VAL A 150 4.95 8.07 -17.24
CA VAL A 150 4.89 6.61 -17.38
C VAL A 150 3.60 6.26 -18.07
N THR A 151 3.70 5.61 -19.23
CA THR A 151 2.56 5.00 -19.91
C THR A 151 2.56 3.52 -19.60
N VAL A 152 1.56 3.08 -18.85
CA VAL A 152 1.37 1.70 -18.44
C VAL A 152 0.36 1.06 -19.38
N ASN A 153 0.73 -0.07 -19.97
CA ASN A 153 -0.15 -0.87 -20.81
C ASN A 153 -0.32 -2.27 -20.20
N ILE A 154 -1.55 -2.55 -19.75
CA ILE A 154 -1.97 -3.84 -19.18
C ILE A 154 -2.87 -4.52 -20.22
N SER A 155 -2.36 -5.53 -20.91
CA SER A 155 -3.02 -6.14 -22.06
C SER A 155 -3.40 -5.11 -23.15
N ASP A 156 -4.67 -4.71 -23.20
CA ASP A 156 -5.21 -3.72 -24.15
C ASP A 156 -5.64 -2.41 -23.47
N GLN A 157 -5.28 -2.22 -22.20
CA GLN A 157 -5.67 -1.08 -21.39
C GLN A 157 -4.48 -0.19 -21.11
N ILE A 158 -4.60 1.08 -21.50
CA ILE A 158 -3.53 2.05 -21.36
C ILE A 158 -3.96 3.13 -20.40
N PHE A 159 -3.10 3.44 -19.44
CA PHE A 159 -3.21 4.65 -18.65
C PHE A 159 -1.83 5.29 -18.47
N THR A 160 -1.85 6.56 -18.09
CA THR A 160 -0.63 7.35 -17.91
C THR A 160 -0.59 7.90 -16.51
N ASP A 161 0.60 7.93 -15.93
CA ASP A 161 0.90 8.64 -14.68
C ASP A 161 2.18 9.46 -14.80
N SER A 162 2.46 10.28 -13.79
CA SER A 162 3.66 11.11 -13.74
C SER A 162 4.42 10.89 -12.45
N LEU A 163 5.73 10.69 -12.56
CA LEU A 163 6.64 10.60 -11.42
C LEU A 163 7.75 11.64 -11.54
N THR A 164 8.37 11.98 -10.42
CA THR A 164 9.50 12.91 -10.38
C THR A 164 10.74 12.16 -9.93
N LEU A 165 11.70 12.00 -10.84
CA LEU A 165 13.00 11.42 -10.54
C LEU A 165 13.97 12.49 -10.08
N ARG A 166 14.83 12.10 -9.15
CA ARG A 166 15.94 12.90 -8.63
C ARG A 166 17.13 11.98 -8.39
N SER A 167 18.34 12.54 -8.47
CA SER A 167 19.53 11.81 -8.06
C SER A 167 19.47 11.53 -6.55
N CYS A 168 19.30 10.26 -6.16
CA CYS A 168 19.10 9.88 -4.75
C CYS A 168 20.19 10.43 -3.81
N PRO A 169 21.49 10.43 -4.18
CA PRO A 169 22.54 11.02 -3.34
C PRO A 169 22.43 12.53 -3.10
N ASN A 170 21.75 13.26 -3.98
CA ASN A 170 21.58 14.72 -3.89
C ASN A 170 20.36 15.14 -3.07
N ILE A 171 19.58 14.20 -2.54
CA ILE A 171 18.42 14.49 -1.69
C ILE A 171 18.90 14.89 -0.29
N THR A 172 19.22 16.17 -0.14
CA THR A 172 19.65 16.81 1.12
C THR A 172 18.73 17.94 1.56
N GLU A 173 17.61 18.15 0.85
CA GLU A 173 16.60 19.13 1.23
C GLU A 173 16.05 18.80 2.61
N ASN A 174 16.28 19.71 3.57
CA ASN A 174 15.76 19.75 4.93
C ASN A 174 16.64 19.12 6.03
N THR A 175 16.94 19.91 7.07
CA THR A 175 17.77 19.51 8.23
C THR A 175 17.02 18.64 9.25
N GLN A 176 15.77 18.27 8.97
CA GLN A 176 14.95 17.36 9.77
C GLN A 176 14.92 15.96 9.14
N SER A 177 15.33 14.95 9.91
CA SER A 177 15.48 13.56 9.46
C SER A 177 14.24 12.97 8.79
N ASP A 178 13.04 13.29 9.31
CA ASP A 178 11.81 12.66 8.86
C ASP A 178 11.30 13.26 7.54
N ALA A 179 11.49 14.57 7.35
CA ALA A 179 11.19 15.24 6.09
C ALA A 179 12.16 14.80 4.99
N GLN A 180 13.45 14.64 5.31
CA GLN A 180 14.45 14.14 4.38
C GLN A 180 14.21 12.67 4.01
N CYS A 181 13.83 11.83 4.98
CA CYS A 181 13.40 10.45 4.72
C CYS A 181 12.21 10.42 3.77
N THR A 182 11.16 11.21 4.05
CA THR A 182 9.96 11.26 3.21
C THR A 182 10.30 11.72 1.79
N ALA A 183 11.16 12.73 1.63
CA ALA A 183 11.63 13.20 0.32
C ALA A 183 12.46 12.14 -0.42
N CYS A 184 13.29 11.37 0.30
CA CYS A 184 14.07 10.28 -0.28
C CYS A 184 13.18 9.16 -0.80
N VAL A 185 12.28 8.66 0.05
CA VAL A 185 11.47 7.49 -0.28
C VAL A 185 10.40 7.83 -1.31
N SER A 186 9.83 9.05 -1.28
CA SER A 186 8.92 9.53 -2.35
C SER A 186 9.60 9.70 -3.71
N ALA A 187 10.93 9.82 -3.75
CA ALA A 187 11.72 9.81 -4.98
C ALA A 187 12.09 8.38 -5.45
N GLY A 188 11.54 7.34 -4.82
CA GLY A 188 11.81 5.93 -5.14
C GLY A 188 13.21 5.45 -4.70
N CYS A 189 13.86 6.19 -3.79
CA CYS A 189 15.19 5.88 -3.30
C CYS A 189 15.18 5.07 -2.01
N TYR A 190 16.35 4.57 -1.59
CA TYR A 190 16.51 3.92 -0.29
C TYR A 190 17.01 4.92 0.74
N TRP A 191 16.35 4.94 1.89
CA TRP A 191 16.76 5.73 3.05
C TRP A 191 17.58 4.88 4.01
N ASN A 192 18.83 5.27 4.26
CA ASN A 192 19.68 4.62 5.25
C ASN A 192 19.52 5.30 6.61
N ASN A 193 18.85 4.64 7.56
CA ASN A 193 18.67 5.16 8.93
C ASN A 193 20.00 5.38 9.67
N SER A 194 20.96 4.47 9.55
CA SER A 194 22.24 4.56 10.27
C SER A 194 23.10 5.73 9.80
N GLY A 195 23.03 6.04 8.50
CA GLY A 195 23.78 7.14 7.89
C GLY A 195 22.98 8.44 7.74
N MET A 196 21.69 8.45 8.09
CA MET A 196 20.73 9.53 7.85
C MET A 196 20.85 10.10 6.43
N LYS A 197 21.02 9.23 5.44
CA LYS A 197 21.35 9.61 4.07
C LYS A 197 20.52 8.84 3.06
N CYS A 198 20.11 9.54 2.02
CA CYS A 198 19.46 8.95 0.86
C CYS A 198 20.49 8.36 -0.11
N THR A 199 20.25 7.12 -0.54
CA THR A 199 21.10 6.42 -1.50
C THR A 199 20.24 5.72 -2.55
N TRP A 200 20.87 5.28 -3.64
CA TRP A 200 20.23 4.33 -4.56
C TRP A 200 19.83 3.06 -3.82
N THR A 201 18.74 2.44 -4.25
CA THR A 201 18.30 1.18 -3.65
C THR A 201 19.30 0.06 -3.96
N PRO A 202 19.81 -0.66 -2.94
CA PRO A 202 20.63 -1.86 -3.16
C PRO A 202 19.82 -2.97 -3.83
N LYS A 203 20.44 -3.77 -4.71
CA LYS A 203 19.78 -4.92 -5.38
C LYS A 203 19.17 -5.93 -4.40
N SER A 204 19.71 -6.02 -3.19
CA SER A 204 19.29 -6.96 -2.14
C SER A 204 18.18 -6.43 -1.23
N ALA A 205 17.78 -5.17 -1.37
CA ALA A 205 16.75 -4.59 -0.53
C ALA A 205 15.37 -5.12 -0.97
N PRO A 206 14.56 -5.70 -0.05
CA PRO A 206 13.19 -6.04 -0.38
C PRO A 206 12.39 -4.78 -0.71
N TYR A 207 11.36 -4.93 -1.54
CA TYR A 207 10.36 -3.88 -1.73
C TYR A 207 9.63 -3.67 -0.39
N VAL A 208 9.82 -2.50 0.23
CA VAL A 208 9.22 -2.15 1.53
C VAL A 208 8.36 -0.91 1.36
N HIS A 209 7.18 -0.93 1.97
CA HIS A 209 6.20 0.13 1.87
C HIS A 209 6.74 1.47 2.41
N ILE A 210 6.60 2.51 1.60
CA ILE A 210 7.22 3.84 1.77
C ILE A 210 6.96 4.48 3.14
N GLN A 211 5.74 4.30 3.67
CA GLN A 211 5.32 4.92 4.92
C GLN A 211 5.88 4.26 6.18
N ASP A 212 6.35 3.02 6.11
CA ASP A 212 6.77 2.29 7.30
C ASP A 212 8.24 2.58 7.64
N ILE A 213 9.05 2.91 6.63
CA ILE A 213 10.48 3.22 6.77
C ILE A 213 10.70 4.50 7.60
N CYS A 214 9.98 5.58 7.27
CA CYS A 214 10.19 6.88 7.92
C CYS A 214 9.47 7.01 9.27
N LYS A 215 8.42 6.22 9.56
CA LYS A 215 7.75 6.23 10.87
C LYS A 215 8.66 5.65 11.97
N GLN A 216 9.46 4.63 11.65
CA GLN A 216 10.40 4.00 12.59
C GLN A 216 11.47 4.96 13.13
N SER A 217 11.90 5.95 12.31
CA SER A 217 12.87 7.01 12.67
C SER A 217 12.43 7.89 13.86
N SER A 218 11.11 8.05 14.05
CA SER A 218 10.55 8.85 15.14
C SER A 218 10.41 8.08 16.46
N SER A 219 10.25 6.76 16.39
CA SER A 219 10.04 5.90 17.57
C SER A 219 11.32 5.67 18.37
N GLU A 220 12.48 5.67 17.72
CA GLU A 220 13.79 5.50 18.38
C GLU A 220 14.23 6.74 19.16
N LYS A 221 13.63 7.92 18.90
CA LYS A 221 13.95 9.16 19.63
C LYS A 221 13.19 9.30 20.95
N ASN A 222 12.03 8.64 21.12
CA ASN A 222 11.23 8.74 22.34
C ASN A 222 11.66 7.78 23.46
N ASN A 223 12.68 6.95 23.25
CA ASN A 223 13.18 6.01 24.26
C ASN A 223 14.43 6.50 25.02
N MET A 224 14.83 7.76 24.88
CA MET A 224 15.99 8.34 25.58
C MET A 224 15.67 9.44 26.62
N GLU A 225 14.40 9.61 27.03
CA GLU A 225 14.04 10.64 28.03
C GLU A 225 13.21 10.15 29.22
N VAL A 226 13.37 8.89 29.64
CA VAL A 226 12.86 8.45 30.96
C VAL A 226 13.92 7.64 31.70
N GLN A 227 15.02 8.29 32.10
CA GLN A 227 15.85 7.74 33.16
C GLN A 227 16.67 8.83 33.86
N GLU A 228 16.04 9.57 34.78
CA GLU A 228 16.67 9.90 36.06
C GLU A 228 15.67 10.57 37.03
N ARG A 229 15.22 9.81 38.02
CA ARG A 229 14.93 10.38 39.34
C ARG A 229 15.26 9.35 40.42
N THR A 230 16.50 9.47 40.87
CA THR A 230 17.11 9.10 42.14
C THR A 230 16.16 8.60 43.24
N ARG A 231 16.44 7.40 43.79
CA ARG A 231 15.90 6.90 45.06
C ARG A 231 17.01 6.96 46.14
N PRO A 232 16.77 7.49 47.35
CA PRO A 232 17.76 7.47 48.43
C PRO A 232 17.77 6.12 49.20
N PRO A 233 18.80 5.85 50.01
CA PRO A 233 19.08 4.52 50.60
C PRO A 233 18.50 4.33 52.02
N ASP A 234 18.72 3.13 52.55
CA ASP A 234 18.54 2.66 53.94
C ASP A 234 17.13 2.16 54.31
N SER A 235 16.90 1.11 55.11
CA SER A 235 17.76 0.15 55.84
C SER A 235 16.87 -0.99 56.41
N GLU A 236 17.51 -2.09 56.81
CA GLU A 236 17.11 -3.05 57.86
C GLU A 236 15.89 -4.01 57.71
N SER A 237 16.25 -5.27 57.47
CA SER A 237 15.90 -6.47 58.26
C SER A 237 14.77 -6.40 59.29
N ARG A 238 13.72 -7.23 59.11
CA ARG A 238 12.98 -7.86 60.22
C ARG A 238 12.26 -9.15 59.80
N THR A 239 12.71 -10.24 60.38
CA THR A 239 12.07 -11.56 60.45
C THR A 239 10.99 -11.58 61.52
N TYR A 240 9.77 -12.09 61.24
CA TYR A 240 9.04 -13.09 62.07
C TYR A 240 7.61 -13.40 61.56
N GLY A 241 7.20 -14.67 61.71
CA GLY A 241 5.82 -15.04 62.09
C GLY A 241 4.87 -15.53 60.98
N GLY A 242 4.62 -16.85 60.92
CA GLY A 242 3.68 -17.47 59.97
C GLY A 242 2.25 -17.69 60.47
N ARG A 243 1.38 -18.16 59.56
CA ARG A 243 0.26 -19.10 59.84
C ARG A 243 -0.38 -19.62 58.53
N ARG A 244 -0.91 -20.85 58.63
CA ARG A 244 -1.46 -21.75 57.59
C ARG A 244 -2.62 -21.17 56.76
N PRO A 245 -2.90 -21.72 55.56
CA PRO A 245 -4.25 -21.73 54.98
C PRO A 245 -4.92 -23.11 55.08
N GLY A 246 -6.16 -23.12 55.55
CA GLY A 246 -7.07 -24.26 55.56
C GLY A 246 -7.71 -24.52 54.19
N LYS A 247 -8.10 -25.77 53.99
CA LYS A 247 -8.76 -26.34 52.79
C LYS A 247 -10.22 -25.90 52.66
N THR A 248 -10.73 -25.85 51.43
CA THR A 248 -12.14 -26.16 51.05
C THR A 248 -12.22 -26.39 49.51
N PRO A 249 -13.29 -27.02 48.97
CA PRO A 249 -13.16 -28.23 48.14
C PRO A 249 -13.61 -28.07 46.68
N ALA A 250 -13.31 -29.08 45.86
CA ALA A 250 -13.64 -29.16 44.43
C ALA A 250 -15.10 -29.62 44.16
N PRO A 251 -15.72 -29.21 43.03
CA PRO A 251 -16.92 -29.82 42.47
C PRO A 251 -16.63 -30.84 41.33
N PRO A 252 -17.63 -31.64 40.89
CA PRO A 252 -17.41 -33.00 40.37
C PRO A 252 -17.32 -33.13 38.84
N ARG A 253 -16.76 -34.28 38.42
CA ARG A 253 -16.64 -34.81 37.05
C ARG A 253 -18.00 -35.22 36.50
N GLU A 254 -18.23 -34.93 35.22
CA GLU A 254 -19.26 -35.58 34.41
C GLU A 254 -18.65 -36.24 33.16
N SER A 255 -19.28 -37.36 32.77
CA SER A 255 -18.74 -38.50 32.04
C SER A 255 -18.92 -38.35 30.52
N ARG A 256 -17.88 -38.72 29.77
CA ARG A 256 -17.89 -38.77 28.30
C ARG A 256 -18.41 -40.12 27.82
N LEU A 257 -19.60 -40.15 27.22
CA LEU A 257 -20.13 -41.30 26.47
C LEU A 257 -19.69 -41.20 25.00
N ARG A 258 -19.14 -42.30 24.48
CA ARG A 258 -18.94 -42.56 23.05
C ARG A 258 -20.26 -43.06 22.46
N HIS A 259 -20.53 -42.71 21.21
CA HIS A 259 -21.25 -43.58 20.29
C HIS A 259 -20.55 -43.56 18.93
N GLU A 260 -20.78 -44.66 18.22
CA GLU A 260 -20.10 -45.24 17.06
C GLU A 260 -19.99 -44.35 15.82
#